data_AF-A0A3M2A270-F1
#
_entry.id   AF-A0A3M2A270-F1
#
_cell.length_a   1.000
_cell.length_b   1.000
_cell.length_c   1.000
_cell.angle_alpha   90.00
_cell.angle_beta   90.00
_cell.angle_gamma   90.00
#
_symmetry.space_group_name_H-M   'P 1'
#
loop_
_entity.id
_entity.type
_entity.pdbx_description
1 polymer ?
#
loop_
_entity_poly.entity_id
_entity_poly.type
_entity_poly.pdbx_seq_one_letter_code
_entity_poly.pdbx_strand_id
1 'polypeptide(L)'
;MGAPNALGTRLLAAAVALSAVAGVPARAEAAGPRRTRTVVAVADRKVSLAQVRLRFVEARRCRSEPPSQGEGRAPTLREVRAARCRLRPLRRALPVRARGTFGIAELGTLEPDAAGWIRVSVAAVDDGLGRKGLTLGDVRTLEVGPEGGAAIVRLDRLEELRAKWHVTWIQRGVGVPVAFAALHPNHSAAGWARAAAFEALLARQEQALRGALTDPERAASFLRRYAWSPYRDRVRAVLEGRGASRVSPTAP
;
A
#
# COMPACT_ATOMS: atom_id res chain seq x y z
N MET A 1 -27.27 14.38 20.20
CA MET A 1 -26.62 15.57 19.58
C MET A 1 -25.22 15.68 20.16
N GLY A 2 -24.22 15.22 19.42
CA GLY A 2 -22.81 15.31 19.80
C GLY A 2 -22.04 15.87 18.61
N ALA A 3 -21.30 16.96 18.83
CA ALA A 3 -20.56 17.65 17.79
C ALA A 3 -19.46 16.75 17.19
N PRO A 4 -19.27 16.72 15.85
CA PRO A 4 -18.13 16.02 15.27
C PRO A 4 -16.84 16.81 15.52
N ASN A 5 -15.89 16.16 16.18
CA ASN A 5 -14.54 16.64 16.48
C ASN A 5 -13.83 17.17 15.22
N ALA A 6 -13.65 18.49 15.15
CA ALA A 6 -12.94 19.22 14.11
C ALA A 6 -11.40 19.16 14.25
N LEU A 7 -10.85 18.00 14.65
CA LEU A 7 -9.40 17.81 14.89
C LEU A 7 -8.73 16.87 13.87
N GLY A 8 -9.45 16.40 12.85
CA GLY A 8 -8.96 15.39 11.90
C GLY A 8 -8.11 15.89 10.71
N THR A 9 -7.94 17.20 10.52
CA THR A 9 -7.51 17.75 9.20
C THR A 9 -6.16 18.44 9.17
N ARG A 10 -5.35 18.42 10.25
CA ARG A 10 -4.09 19.20 10.32
C ARG A 10 -2.78 18.40 10.50
N LEU A 11 -2.78 17.09 10.32
CA LEU A 11 -1.57 16.25 10.51
C LEU A 11 -1.00 15.59 9.23
N LEU A 12 -1.20 16.18 8.05
CA LEU A 12 -0.76 15.61 6.76
C LEU A 12 0.15 16.52 5.92
N ALA A 13 0.92 17.41 6.55
CA ALA A 13 1.86 18.29 5.85
C ALA A 13 3.35 17.96 6.05
N ALA A 14 3.73 16.96 6.86
CA ALA A 14 5.14 16.68 7.15
C ALA A 14 5.42 15.18 7.25
N ALA A 15 5.85 14.56 6.15
CA ALA A 15 6.78 13.42 6.10
C ALA A 15 6.85 12.80 4.69
N VAL A 16 7.30 13.57 3.69
CA VAL A 16 7.85 12.97 2.46
C VAL A 16 9.05 13.82 2.02
N ALA A 17 10.11 13.77 2.82
CA ALA A 17 11.45 14.15 2.36
C ALA A 17 12.05 12.92 1.67
N LEU A 18 12.20 12.97 0.34
CA LEU A 18 12.97 11.98 -0.41
C LEU A 18 14.44 12.38 -0.36
N SER A 19 15.26 11.60 0.35
CA SER A 19 16.70 11.60 0.15
C SER A 19 17.05 10.82 -1.12
N ALA A 20 17.91 11.42 -1.94
CA ALA A 20 18.60 10.79 -3.05
C ALA A 20 19.63 9.79 -2.51
N VAL A 21 19.81 8.67 -3.19
CA VAL A 21 20.88 7.70 -2.95
C VAL A 21 21.83 7.78 -4.15
N ALA A 22 23.13 7.90 -3.88
CA ALA A 22 24.19 8.11 -4.85
C ALA A 22 24.58 6.81 -5.59
N GLY A 23 24.89 6.93 -6.89
CA GLY A 23 25.53 5.94 -7.77
C GLY A 23 26.85 6.46 -8.36
N VAL A 24 27.69 5.53 -8.82
CA VAL A 24 29.14 5.64 -9.13
C VAL A 24 29.38 6.21 -10.55
N PRO A 25 30.44 7.02 -10.79
CA PRO A 25 30.53 7.84 -12.00
C PRO A 25 30.92 7.04 -13.26
N ALA A 26 30.22 7.29 -14.37
CA ALA A 26 30.69 6.98 -15.72
C ALA A 26 31.18 8.27 -16.42
N ARG A 27 32.33 8.17 -17.09
CA ARG A 27 33.07 9.24 -17.77
C ARG A 27 32.19 10.09 -18.70
N ALA A 28 32.29 11.41 -18.54
CA ALA A 28 31.66 12.40 -19.41
C ALA A 28 32.52 12.64 -20.66
N GLU A 29 31.97 12.34 -21.84
CA GLU A 29 32.52 12.74 -23.13
C GLU A 29 31.90 14.08 -23.55
N ALA A 30 32.74 15.01 -24.01
CA ALA A 30 32.39 16.39 -24.34
C ALA A 30 31.49 16.47 -25.59
N ALA A 31 30.44 17.30 -25.54
CA ALA A 31 29.46 17.44 -26.62
C ALA A 31 29.46 18.85 -27.22
N GLY A 32 29.58 18.92 -28.55
CA GLY A 32 29.36 20.11 -29.39
C GLY A 32 27.90 20.60 -29.42
N PRO A 33 27.54 21.51 -30.35
CA PRO A 33 26.35 22.35 -30.27
C PRO A 33 25.05 21.52 -30.23
N ARG A 34 24.47 21.42 -29.03
CA ARG A 34 23.33 20.53 -28.73
C ARG A 34 22.03 21.08 -29.32
N ARG A 35 21.46 20.34 -30.29
CA ARG A 35 20.03 20.39 -30.64
C ARG A 35 19.21 20.52 -29.34
N THR A 36 18.26 21.46 -29.29
CA THR A 36 17.37 21.65 -28.13
C THR A 36 16.76 20.31 -27.70
N ARG A 37 17.33 19.69 -26.67
CA ARG A 37 16.83 18.44 -26.10
C ARG A 37 15.50 18.76 -25.42
N THR A 38 14.43 18.09 -25.84
CA THR A 38 13.16 18.12 -25.09
C THR A 38 13.38 17.36 -23.80
N VAL A 39 13.11 18.02 -22.68
CA VAL A 39 13.28 17.45 -21.35
C VAL A 39 11.90 17.23 -20.73
N VAL A 40 11.70 16.10 -20.06
CA VAL A 40 10.45 15.79 -19.35
C VAL A 40 10.66 15.99 -17.86
N ALA A 41 9.70 16.61 -17.18
CA ALA A 41 9.73 16.82 -15.74
C ALA A 41 8.38 16.54 -15.10
N VAL A 42 8.38 16.11 -13.83
CA VAL A 42 7.16 15.99 -13.02
C VAL A 42 6.84 17.35 -12.42
N ALA A 43 5.70 17.91 -12.79
CA ALA A 43 5.24 19.21 -12.32
C ALA A 43 4.32 19.13 -11.08
N ASP A 44 3.63 18.02 -10.89
CA ASP A 44 2.74 17.78 -9.75
C ASP A 44 2.59 16.28 -9.49
N ARG A 45 2.29 15.92 -8.24
CA ARG A 45 2.08 14.54 -7.79
C ARG A 45 0.89 14.46 -6.82
N LYS A 46 0.01 13.50 -7.04
CA LYS A 46 -1.09 13.15 -6.12
C LYS A 46 -1.04 11.66 -5.85
N VAL A 47 -0.94 11.28 -4.58
CA VAL A 47 -0.84 9.87 -4.15
C VAL A 47 -2.10 9.52 -3.36
N SER A 48 -2.71 8.39 -3.69
CA SER A 48 -3.72 7.74 -2.87
C SER A 48 -3.39 6.26 -2.70
N LEU A 49 -4.20 5.54 -1.91
CA LEU A 49 -3.99 4.10 -1.65
C LEU A 49 -4.05 3.23 -2.91
N ALA A 50 -4.84 3.63 -3.90
CA ALA A 50 -5.09 2.83 -5.09
C ALA A 50 -4.34 3.33 -6.33
N GLN A 51 -3.82 4.56 -6.30
CA GLN A 51 -3.22 5.17 -7.49
C GLN A 51 -2.19 6.26 -7.17
N VAL A 52 -1.25 6.41 -8.09
CA VAL A 52 -0.35 7.56 -8.16
C VAL A 52 -0.67 8.34 -9.42
N ARG A 53 -0.97 9.64 -9.28
CA ARG A 53 -1.18 10.55 -10.40
C ARG A 53 0.01 11.49 -10.50
N LEU A 54 0.64 11.54 -11.66
CA LEU A 54 1.79 12.38 -11.95
C LEU A 54 1.44 13.31 -13.10
N ARG A 55 1.66 14.62 -12.92
CA ARG A 55 1.52 15.58 -14.02
C ARG A 55 2.86 15.82 -14.65
N PHE A 56 3.04 15.40 -15.89
CA PHE A 56 4.26 15.59 -16.65
C PHE A 56 4.17 16.83 -17.53
N VAL A 57 5.30 17.52 -17.64
CA VAL A 57 5.48 18.63 -18.57
C VAL A 57 6.71 18.39 -19.44
N GLU A 58 6.61 18.81 -20.70
CA GLU A 58 7.74 18.94 -21.60
C GLU A 58 8.31 20.34 -21.50
N ALA A 59 9.61 20.42 -21.26
CA ALA A 59 10.41 21.61 -21.31
C ALA A 59 11.08 21.72 -22.69
N ARG A 60 10.85 22.85 -23.37
CA ARG A 60 11.42 23.15 -24.68
C ARG A 60 11.98 24.57 -24.69
N ARG A 61 12.87 24.86 -25.64
CA ARG A 61 13.43 26.23 -25.85
C ARG A 61 13.96 26.84 -24.54
N CYS A 62 14.81 26.10 -23.83
CA CYS A 62 15.44 26.57 -22.61
C CYS A 62 16.52 27.61 -22.90
N ARG A 63 16.70 28.59 -22.02
CA ARG A 63 17.79 29.58 -22.15
C ARG A 63 19.13 29.04 -21.69
N SER A 64 19.10 28.09 -20.76
CA SER A 64 20.26 27.29 -20.34
C SER A 64 19.86 25.82 -20.30
N GLU A 65 20.82 24.91 -20.37
CA GLU A 65 20.54 23.48 -20.22
C GLU A 65 20.10 23.22 -18.77
N PRO A 66 18.91 22.64 -18.52
CA PRO A 66 18.56 22.19 -17.18
C PRO A 66 19.63 21.19 -16.73
N PRO A 67 20.07 21.22 -15.46
CA PRO A 67 21.02 20.24 -14.98
C PRO A 67 20.45 18.84 -15.26
N SER A 68 21.06 18.13 -16.20
CA SER A 68 20.91 16.69 -16.32
C SER A 68 21.71 16.14 -15.15
N GLN A 69 21.05 15.91 -14.03
CA GLN A 69 21.67 15.07 -13.01
C GLN A 69 21.84 13.72 -13.68
N GLY A 70 23.09 13.31 -13.90
CA GLY A 70 23.40 12.00 -14.51
C GLY A 70 22.63 10.88 -13.81
N GLU A 71 22.54 9.72 -14.45
CA GLU A 71 21.85 8.52 -13.94
C GLU A 71 20.30 8.61 -13.94
N GLY A 72 19.69 8.85 -15.10
CA GLY A 72 18.27 8.53 -15.30
C GLY A 72 17.28 9.31 -14.41
N ARG A 73 17.70 10.42 -13.79
CA ARG A 73 16.83 11.28 -13.00
C ARG A 73 16.28 12.43 -13.86
N ALA A 74 14.95 12.51 -13.95
CA ALA A 74 14.29 13.68 -14.53
C ALA A 74 14.62 14.94 -13.72
N PRO A 75 14.92 16.08 -14.37
CA PRO A 75 15.07 17.34 -13.67
C PRO A 75 13.77 17.74 -13.00
N THR A 76 13.90 18.35 -11.84
CA THR A 76 12.77 18.88 -11.09
C THR A 76 12.15 20.07 -11.81
N LEU A 77 10.86 20.33 -11.54
CA LEU A 77 10.19 21.52 -12.09
C LEU A 77 10.93 22.83 -11.73
N ARG A 78 11.57 22.89 -10.55
CA ARG A 78 12.36 24.04 -10.11
C ARG A 78 13.58 24.26 -11.01
N GLU A 79 14.34 23.21 -11.30
CA GLU A 79 15.51 23.26 -12.19
C GLU A 79 15.12 23.66 -13.61
N VAL A 80 14.03 23.09 -14.13
CA VAL A 80 13.51 23.45 -15.46
C VAL A 80 13.05 24.91 -15.52
N ARG A 81 12.42 25.43 -14.45
CA ARG A 81 12.04 26.85 -14.38
C ARG A 81 13.26 27.77 -14.27
N ALA A 82 14.28 27.37 -13.52
CA ALA A 82 15.54 28.11 -13.42
C ALA A 82 16.24 28.23 -14.79
N ALA A 83 16.16 27.18 -15.61
CA ALA A 83 16.63 27.17 -17.00
C ALA A 83 15.77 27.99 -17.98
N ARG A 84 14.71 28.66 -17.48
CA ARG A 84 13.77 29.50 -18.25
C ARG A 84 13.20 28.79 -19.48
N CYS A 85 12.90 27.50 -19.35
CA CYS A 85 12.28 26.71 -20.42
C CYS A 85 10.81 27.10 -20.63
N ARG A 86 10.34 26.97 -21.88
CA ARG A 86 8.91 26.97 -22.19
C ARG A 86 8.31 25.61 -21.81
N LEU A 87 7.37 25.62 -20.88
CA LEU A 87 6.69 24.42 -20.39
C LEU A 87 5.39 24.17 -21.18
N ARG A 88 5.14 22.91 -21.53
CA ARG A 88 3.85 22.44 -22.06
C ARG A 88 3.45 21.12 -21.39
N PRO A 89 2.15 20.80 -21.27
CA PRO A 89 1.72 19.47 -20.88
C PRO A 89 2.35 18.40 -21.78
N LEU A 90 2.81 17.30 -21.19
CA LEU A 90 3.25 16.12 -21.95
C LEU A 90 2.05 15.52 -22.70
N ARG A 91 2.22 15.20 -23.99
CA ARG A 91 1.16 14.63 -24.84
C ARG A 91 1.48 13.28 -25.46
N ARG A 92 2.67 12.74 -25.18
CA ARG A 92 3.11 11.44 -25.69
C ARG A 92 3.06 10.39 -24.59
N ALA A 93 2.78 9.16 -25.00
CA ALA A 93 2.88 7.98 -24.17
C ALA A 93 4.25 7.87 -23.49
N LEU A 94 4.27 7.41 -22.24
CA LEU A 94 5.52 7.05 -21.55
C LEU A 94 5.55 5.55 -21.30
N PRO A 95 6.67 4.85 -21.61
CA PRO A 95 6.82 3.46 -21.20
C PRO A 95 6.87 3.37 -19.68
N VAL A 96 6.41 2.23 -19.15
CA VAL A 96 6.48 1.91 -17.73
C VAL A 96 7.12 0.55 -17.54
N ARG A 97 8.10 0.52 -16.65
CA ARG A 97 8.85 -0.69 -16.27
C ARG A 97 8.72 -0.93 -14.78
N ALA A 98 8.69 -2.19 -14.40
CA ALA A 98 8.93 -2.62 -13.04
C ALA A 98 10.40 -3.02 -12.90
N ARG A 99 11.05 -2.60 -11.82
CA ARG A 99 12.37 -3.05 -11.41
C ARG A 99 12.28 -3.73 -10.04
N GLY A 100 12.82 -4.93 -9.96
CA GLY A 100 12.75 -5.79 -8.78
C GLY A 100 13.97 -6.70 -8.65
N THR A 101 13.86 -7.74 -7.84
CA THR A 101 14.89 -8.80 -7.72
C THR A 101 15.05 -9.61 -9.00
N PHE A 102 14.00 -9.67 -9.81
CA PHE A 102 13.96 -10.32 -11.13
C PHE A 102 14.60 -9.49 -12.26
N GLY A 103 15.16 -8.31 -11.97
CA GLY A 103 15.64 -7.38 -12.98
C GLY A 103 14.57 -6.40 -13.43
N ILE A 104 14.43 -6.19 -14.74
CA ILE A 104 13.53 -5.19 -15.34
C ILE A 104 12.44 -5.89 -16.16
N ALA A 105 11.18 -5.51 -15.95
CA ALA A 105 10.03 -5.99 -16.71
C ALA A 105 9.24 -4.82 -17.31
N GLU A 106 9.04 -4.83 -18.63
CA GLU A 106 8.24 -3.84 -19.36
C GLU A 106 6.74 -4.06 -19.13
N LEU A 107 6.06 -3.14 -18.45
CA LEU A 107 4.63 -3.24 -18.14
C LEU A 107 3.71 -2.67 -19.23
N GLY A 108 4.25 -1.85 -20.13
CA GLY A 108 3.51 -1.23 -21.23
C GLY A 108 3.75 0.27 -21.32
N THR A 109 2.78 1.01 -21.84
CA THR A 109 2.82 2.47 -21.92
C THR A 109 1.66 3.10 -21.16
N LEU A 110 1.87 4.33 -20.68
CA LEU A 110 0.83 5.16 -20.07
C LEU A 110 0.62 6.41 -20.90
N GLU A 111 -0.63 6.65 -21.27
CA GLU A 111 -1.04 7.83 -22.02
C GLU A 111 -1.35 9.00 -21.06
N PRO A 112 -0.74 10.18 -21.26
CA PRO A 112 -1.11 11.37 -20.52
C PRO A 112 -2.46 11.95 -21.01
N ASP A 113 -3.24 12.52 -20.10
CA ASP A 113 -4.42 13.29 -20.45
C ASP A 113 -4.07 14.67 -21.07
N ALA A 114 -5.09 15.48 -21.39
CA ALA A 114 -4.87 16.79 -21.98
C ALA A 114 -4.10 17.77 -21.10
N ALA A 115 -4.12 17.60 -19.78
CA ALA A 115 -3.36 18.40 -18.84
C ALA A 115 -1.99 17.78 -18.51
N GLY A 116 -1.62 16.66 -19.16
CA GLY A 116 -0.37 15.95 -18.96
C GLY A 116 -0.38 15.02 -17.75
N TRP A 117 -1.56 14.69 -17.19
CA TRP A 117 -1.65 13.73 -16.08
C TRP A 117 -1.59 12.31 -16.58
N ILE A 118 -0.72 11.55 -15.95
CA ILE A 118 -0.66 10.09 -16.05
C ILE A 118 -1.18 9.50 -14.74
N ARG A 119 -2.03 8.48 -14.86
CA ARG A 119 -2.55 7.70 -13.74
C ARG A 119 -1.89 6.33 -13.73
N VAL A 120 -1.18 6.01 -12.65
CA VAL A 120 -0.66 4.68 -12.36
C VAL A 120 -1.57 4.04 -11.32
N SER A 121 -2.40 3.09 -11.73
CA SER A 121 -3.25 2.31 -10.81
C SER A 121 -2.46 1.13 -10.26
N VAL A 122 -2.54 0.88 -8.95
CA VAL A 122 -1.90 -0.29 -8.32
C VAL A 122 -2.44 -1.59 -8.92
N ALA A 123 -3.76 -1.67 -9.18
CA ALA A 123 -4.38 -2.84 -9.79
C ALA A 123 -3.86 -3.08 -11.22
N ALA A 124 -3.74 -2.02 -12.03
CA ALA A 124 -3.22 -2.17 -13.40
C ALA A 124 -1.74 -2.60 -13.42
N VAL A 125 -0.96 -2.19 -12.42
CA VAL A 125 0.42 -2.65 -12.24
C VAL A 125 0.43 -4.12 -11.84
N ASP A 126 -0.39 -4.53 -10.87
CA ASP A 126 -0.52 -5.92 -10.42
C ASP A 126 -0.94 -6.85 -11.57
N ASP A 127 -1.96 -6.46 -12.35
CA ASP A 127 -2.39 -7.20 -13.55
C ASP A 127 -1.27 -7.29 -14.62
N GLY A 128 -0.51 -6.22 -14.78
CA GLY A 128 0.65 -6.18 -15.68
C GLY A 128 1.77 -7.13 -15.25
N LEU A 129 1.99 -7.25 -13.94
CA LEU A 129 2.96 -8.16 -13.34
C LEU A 129 2.47 -9.61 -13.40
N GLY A 130 1.19 -9.86 -13.08
CA GLY A 130 0.59 -11.19 -13.10
C GLY A 130 0.67 -11.85 -14.48
N ARG A 131 0.49 -11.07 -15.56
CA ARG A 131 0.70 -11.54 -16.95
C ARG A 131 2.14 -11.97 -17.26
N LYS A 132 3.09 -11.65 -16.39
CA LYS A 132 4.50 -12.05 -16.47
C LYS A 132 4.89 -13.06 -15.39
N GLY A 133 3.94 -13.58 -14.62
CA GLY A 133 4.21 -14.47 -13.50
C GLY A 133 4.87 -13.79 -12.31
N LEU A 134 4.71 -12.46 -12.17
CA LEU A 134 5.25 -11.65 -11.08
C LEU A 134 4.13 -11.09 -10.21
N THR A 135 4.48 -10.69 -8.99
CA THR A 135 3.57 -10.03 -8.04
C THR A 135 4.10 -8.66 -7.66
N LEU A 136 3.26 -7.80 -7.06
CA LEU A 136 3.71 -6.52 -6.49
C LEU A 136 4.85 -6.68 -5.47
N GLY A 137 4.90 -7.80 -4.74
CA GLY A 137 5.95 -8.07 -3.74
C GLY A 137 7.35 -8.24 -4.35
N ASP A 138 7.42 -8.59 -5.64
CA ASP A 138 8.68 -8.78 -6.36
C ASP A 138 9.28 -7.44 -6.84
N VAL A 139 8.49 -6.36 -6.84
CA VAL A 139 8.84 -5.08 -7.43
C VAL A 139 9.26 -4.06 -6.37
N ARG A 140 10.39 -3.39 -6.61
CA ARG A 140 10.88 -2.30 -5.74
C ARG A 140 10.50 -0.93 -6.27
N THR A 141 10.63 -0.72 -7.58
CA THR A 141 10.36 0.56 -8.22
C THR A 141 9.59 0.40 -9.52
N LEU A 142 8.71 1.35 -9.79
CA LEU A 142 8.16 1.58 -11.12
C LEU A 142 8.90 2.74 -11.77
N GLU A 143 9.39 2.51 -12.97
CA GLU A 143 10.11 3.48 -13.78
C GLU A 143 9.20 3.96 -14.89
N VAL A 144 8.97 5.26 -14.96
CA VAL A 144 8.14 5.91 -15.97
C VAL A 144 9.04 6.70 -16.91
N GLY A 145 8.81 6.54 -18.21
CA GLY A 145 9.64 7.13 -19.25
C GLY A 145 10.84 6.25 -19.64
N PRO A 146 11.55 6.62 -20.72
CA PRO A 146 12.73 5.86 -21.17
C PRO A 146 13.74 5.72 -20.03
N GLU A 147 14.07 4.47 -19.68
CA GLU A 147 15.03 4.15 -18.60
C GLU A 147 14.67 4.76 -17.22
N GLY A 148 13.39 5.03 -16.96
CA GLY A 148 12.96 5.69 -15.72
C GLY A 148 13.24 7.20 -15.68
N GLY A 149 13.73 7.75 -16.80
CA GLY A 149 14.15 9.13 -16.95
C GLY A 149 13.07 10.19 -16.72
N ALA A 150 11.77 9.83 -16.64
CA ALA A 150 10.71 10.78 -16.35
C ALA A 150 10.26 10.74 -14.89
N ALA A 151 10.13 9.55 -14.28
CA ALA A 151 9.84 9.42 -12.85
C ALA A 151 10.18 8.02 -12.33
N ILE A 152 10.53 7.94 -11.04
CA ILE A 152 10.68 6.68 -10.31
C ILE A 152 9.69 6.68 -9.15
N VAL A 153 8.81 5.68 -9.10
CA VAL A 153 7.85 5.44 -8.02
C VAL A 153 8.33 4.27 -7.19
N ARG A 154 8.62 4.53 -5.92
CA ARG A 154 9.06 3.53 -4.94
C ARG A 154 7.86 2.79 -4.36
N LEU A 155 7.71 1.51 -4.67
CA LEU A 155 6.57 0.70 -4.23
C LEU A 155 6.68 0.31 -2.76
N ASP A 156 7.90 0.09 -2.25
CA ASP A 156 8.15 -0.14 -0.82
C ASP A 156 7.57 0.97 0.07
N ARG A 157 7.71 2.23 -0.37
CA ARG A 157 7.12 3.38 0.33
C ARG A 157 5.60 3.44 0.23
N LEU A 158 5.03 3.02 -0.90
CA LEU A 158 3.58 2.95 -1.07
C LEU A 158 2.98 1.86 -0.18
N GLU A 159 3.64 0.70 -0.08
CA GLU A 159 3.25 -0.37 0.82
C GLU A 159 3.32 0.05 2.30
N GLU A 160 4.38 0.75 2.70
CA GLU A 160 4.50 1.31 4.05
C GLU A 160 3.34 2.28 4.36
N LEU A 161 3.00 3.16 3.42
CA LEU A 161 1.85 4.05 3.56
C LEU A 161 0.54 3.25 3.66
N ARG A 162 0.33 2.25 2.79
CA ARG A 162 -0.86 1.40 2.82
C ARG A 162 -1.01 0.69 4.18
N ALA A 163 0.07 0.16 4.73
CA ALA A 163 0.06 -0.46 6.05
C ALA A 163 -0.33 0.56 7.15
N LYS A 164 0.26 1.76 7.16
CA LYS A 164 -0.11 2.82 8.12
C LYS A 164 -1.59 3.21 8.05
N TRP A 165 -2.12 3.34 6.85
CA TRP A 165 -3.56 3.61 6.64
C TRP A 165 -4.45 2.47 7.12
N HIS A 166 -4.07 1.21 6.85
CA HIS A 166 -4.82 0.04 7.31
C HIS A 166 -4.87 -0.02 8.86
N VAL A 167 -3.76 0.22 9.55
CA VAL A 167 -3.76 0.33 11.03
C VAL A 167 -4.70 1.44 11.50
N THR A 168 -4.64 2.62 10.87
CA THR A 168 -5.47 3.76 11.25
C THR A 168 -6.97 3.44 11.14
N TRP A 169 -7.38 2.68 10.11
CA TRP A 169 -8.77 2.25 9.98
C TRP A 169 -9.16 1.23 11.05
N ILE A 170 -8.31 0.26 11.35
CA ILE A 170 -8.58 -0.72 12.41
C ILE A 170 -8.75 -0.03 13.75
N GLN A 171 -7.90 0.95 14.06
CA GLN A 171 -8.00 1.77 15.27
C GLN A 171 -9.30 2.60 15.34
N ARG A 172 -9.93 2.88 14.19
CA ARG A 172 -11.25 3.52 14.10
C ARG A 172 -12.41 2.52 14.10
N GLY A 173 -12.14 1.24 14.38
CA GLY A 173 -13.14 0.17 14.39
C GLY A 173 -13.51 -0.36 13.00
N VAL A 174 -12.74 -0.01 11.96
CA VAL A 174 -12.98 -0.45 10.57
C VAL A 174 -11.87 -1.38 10.13
N GLY A 175 -12.18 -2.68 10.00
CA GLY A 175 -11.26 -3.69 9.49
C GLY A 175 -11.06 -4.87 10.43
N VAL A 176 -10.14 -5.76 10.07
CA VAL A 176 -9.91 -7.03 10.76
C VAL A 176 -8.44 -7.09 11.21
N PRO A 177 -8.13 -6.94 12.52
CA PRO A 177 -6.75 -6.92 13.01
C PRO A 177 -5.91 -8.14 12.59
N VAL A 178 -6.52 -9.34 12.58
CA VAL A 178 -5.81 -10.57 12.14
C VAL A 178 -5.41 -10.51 10.67
N ALA A 179 -6.22 -9.91 9.80
CA ALA A 179 -5.89 -9.73 8.39
C ALA A 179 -4.71 -8.77 8.22
N PHE A 180 -4.66 -7.69 9.01
CA PHE A 180 -3.50 -6.80 9.02
C PHE A 180 -2.22 -7.52 9.43
N ALA A 181 -2.26 -8.28 10.53
CA ALA A 181 -1.09 -8.99 11.02
C ALA A 181 -0.57 -10.05 10.03
N ALA A 182 -1.46 -10.67 9.25
CA ALA A 182 -1.11 -11.61 8.19
C ALA A 182 -0.53 -10.93 6.95
N LEU A 183 -1.10 -9.79 6.53
CA LEU A 183 -0.66 -9.05 5.34
C LEU A 183 0.61 -8.22 5.57
N HIS A 184 0.87 -7.82 6.82
CA HIS A 184 1.98 -6.94 7.18
C HIS A 184 2.78 -7.50 8.37
N PRO A 185 3.34 -8.72 8.27
CA PRO A 185 3.93 -9.42 9.42
C PRO A 185 5.13 -8.68 10.04
N ASN A 186 5.83 -7.87 9.24
CA ASN A 186 7.02 -7.12 9.63
C ASN A 186 6.74 -5.65 10.02
N HIS A 187 5.48 -5.20 9.98
CA HIS A 187 5.14 -3.84 10.38
C HIS A 187 5.19 -3.70 11.91
N SER A 188 5.64 -2.56 12.44
CA SER A 188 5.78 -2.34 13.89
C SER A 188 4.46 -2.55 14.66
N ALA A 189 3.33 -2.21 14.04
CA ALA A 189 1.99 -2.44 14.60
C ALA A 189 1.48 -3.90 14.50
N ALA A 190 2.22 -4.83 13.87
CA ALA A 190 1.76 -6.21 13.68
C ALA A 190 1.57 -6.93 15.02
N GLY A 191 2.47 -6.71 15.99
CA GLY A 191 2.33 -7.26 17.35
C GLY A 191 1.05 -6.79 18.04
N TRP A 192 0.78 -5.48 17.99
CA TRP A 192 -0.47 -4.91 18.48
C TRP A 192 -1.69 -5.50 17.77
N ALA A 193 -1.67 -5.62 16.44
CA ALA A 193 -2.79 -6.16 15.68
C ALA A 193 -3.07 -7.63 16.01
N ARG A 194 -2.03 -8.43 16.29
CA ARG A 194 -2.19 -9.80 16.81
C ARG A 194 -2.84 -9.80 18.19
N ALA A 195 -2.35 -8.96 19.12
CA ALA A 195 -2.93 -8.84 20.45
C ALA A 195 -4.42 -8.42 20.38
N ALA A 196 -4.74 -7.39 19.61
CA ALA A 196 -6.11 -6.93 19.39
C ALA A 196 -7.00 -8.01 18.74
N ALA A 197 -6.45 -8.84 17.83
CA ALA A 197 -7.17 -9.98 17.27
C ALA A 197 -7.48 -11.05 18.33
N PHE A 198 -6.52 -11.35 19.21
CA PHE A 198 -6.71 -12.27 20.33
C PHE A 198 -7.74 -11.74 21.32
N GLU A 199 -7.67 -10.47 21.71
CA GLU A 199 -8.67 -9.82 22.58
C GLU A 199 -10.07 -9.89 21.96
N ALA A 200 -10.20 -9.54 20.68
CA ALA A 200 -11.48 -9.63 19.97
C ALA A 200 -12.01 -11.08 19.88
N LEU A 201 -11.12 -12.06 19.74
CA LEU A 201 -11.48 -13.48 19.77
C LEU A 201 -11.95 -13.91 21.17
N LEU A 202 -11.25 -13.50 22.22
CA LEU A 202 -11.63 -13.79 23.61
C LEU A 202 -12.99 -13.16 23.94
N ALA A 203 -13.21 -11.89 23.60
CA ALA A 203 -14.49 -11.21 23.80
C ALA A 203 -15.66 -11.94 23.10
N ARG A 204 -15.45 -12.44 21.87
CA ARG A 204 -16.45 -13.26 21.17
C ARG A 204 -16.70 -14.60 21.88
N GLN A 205 -15.66 -15.23 22.42
CA GLN A 205 -15.81 -16.45 23.21
C GLN A 205 -16.58 -16.18 24.50
N GLU A 206 -16.29 -15.10 25.23
CA GLU A 206 -17.03 -14.70 26.43
C GLU A 206 -18.52 -14.43 26.14
N GLN A 207 -18.82 -13.78 25.02
CA GLN A 207 -20.21 -13.57 24.60
C GLN A 207 -20.90 -14.90 24.29
N ALA A 208 -20.23 -15.80 23.56
CA ALA A 208 -20.77 -17.11 23.22
C ALA A 208 -20.93 -18.02 24.45
N LEU A 209 -20.04 -17.87 25.44
CA LEU A 209 -20.06 -18.62 26.69
C LEU A 209 -21.38 -18.44 27.42
N ARG A 210 -21.92 -17.22 27.50
CA ARG A 210 -23.19 -16.96 28.21
C ARG A 210 -24.34 -17.81 27.67
N GLY A 211 -24.41 -17.99 26.35
CA GLY A 211 -25.39 -18.87 25.72
C GLY A 211 -25.07 -20.35 25.92
N ALA A 212 -23.79 -20.71 25.84
CA ALA A 212 -23.34 -22.09 26.07
C ALA A 212 -23.62 -22.58 27.50
N LEU A 213 -23.61 -21.70 28.50
CA LEU A 213 -23.88 -22.09 29.90
C LEU A 213 -25.36 -22.40 30.16
N THR A 214 -26.28 -21.95 29.32
CA THR A 214 -27.73 -22.10 29.55
C THR A 214 -28.41 -23.04 28.55
N ASP A 215 -27.77 -23.30 27.41
CA ASP A 215 -28.33 -24.07 26.29
C ASP A 215 -27.34 -25.16 25.81
N PRO A 216 -27.71 -26.45 25.90
CA PRO A 216 -26.85 -27.57 25.49
C PRO A 216 -26.47 -27.54 24.00
N GLU A 217 -27.35 -27.07 23.12
CA GLU A 217 -27.03 -26.99 21.68
C GLU A 217 -25.97 -25.92 21.42
N ARG A 218 -26.10 -24.78 22.11
CA ARG A 218 -25.08 -23.72 22.08
C ARG A 218 -23.78 -24.18 22.74
N ALA A 219 -23.83 -25.02 23.77
CA ALA A 219 -22.65 -25.62 24.39
C ALA A 219 -21.91 -26.53 23.41
N ALA A 220 -22.61 -27.44 22.74
CA ALA A 220 -22.02 -28.31 21.72
C ALA A 220 -21.43 -27.49 20.55
N SER A 221 -22.14 -26.47 20.09
CA SER A 221 -21.68 -25.53 19.07
C SER A 221 -20.42 -24.76 19.51
N PHE A 222 -20.38 -24.29 20.76
CA PHE A 222 -19.22 -23.64 21.35
C PHE A 222 -17.99 -24.54 21.33
N LEU A 223 -18.12 -25.79 21.80
CA LEU A 223 -17.01 -26.75 21.83
C LEU A 223 -16.49 -27.11 20.44
N ARG A 224 -17.36 -27.13 19.42
CA ARG A 224 -16.95 -27.32 18.03
C ARG A 224 -16.22 -26.10 17.47
N ARG A 225 -16.71 -24.90 17.76
CA ARG A 225 -16.19 -23.65 17.19
C ARG A 225 -14.89 -23.18 17.86
N TYR A 226 -14.74 -23.41 19.16
CA TYR A 226 -13.62 -22.91 19.95
C TYR A 226 -12.84 -24.06 20.60
N ALA A 227 -12.11 -24.80 19.76
CA ALA A 227 -11.34 -25.98 20.16
C ALA A 227 -10.33 -25.69 21.29
N TRP A 228 -9.73 -24.50 21.28
CA TRP A 228 -8.71 -24.07 22.25
C TRP A 228 -9.19 -22.96 23.18
N SER A 229 -10.51 -22.87 23.41
CA SER A 229 -11.05 -21.88 24.34
C SER A 229 -10.56 -22.12 25.78
N PRO A 230 -10.17 -21.09 26.54
CA PRO A 230 -9.94 -21.23 27.97
C PRO A 230 -11.22 -21.58 28.76
N TYR A 231 -12.41 -21.39 28.17
CA TYR A 231 -13.69 -21.72 28.81
C TYR A 231 -14.19 -23.13 28.50
N ARG A 232 -13.40 -23.94 27.79
CA ARG A 232 -13.83 -25.24 27.25
C ARG A 232 -14.31 -26.20 28.33
N ASP A 233 -13.54 -26.36 29.40
CA ASP A 233 -13.87 -27.31 30.48
C ASP A 233 -15.14 -26.88 31.22
N ARG A 234 -15.34 -25.58 31.41
CA ARG A 234 -16.57 -25.02 31.98
C ARG A 234 -17.80 -25.35 31.13
N VAL A 235 -17.69 -25.25 29.80
CA VAL A 235 -18.79 -25.59 28.88
C VAL A 235 -19.02 -27.10 28.82
N ARG A 236 -17.96 -27.92 28.90
CA ARG A 236 -18.07 -29.39 28.94
C ARG A 236 -18.86 -29.86 30.17
N ALA A 237 -18.57 -29.29 31.35
CA ALA A 237 -19.28 -29.62 32.58
C ALA A 237 -20.80 -29.35 32.49
N VAL A 238 -21.23 -28.32 31.75
CA VAL A 238 -22.67 -28.03 31.54
C VAL A 238 -23.34 -29.12 30.70
N LEU A 239 -22.66 -29.65 29.69
CA LEU A 239 -23.17 -30.74 28.87
C LEU A 239 -23.25 -32.05 29.67
N GLU A 240 -22.19 -32.37 30.41
CA GLU A 240 -22.11 -33.59 31.23
C GLU A 240 -23.11 -33.55 32.40
N GLY A 241 -23.23 -32.42 33.10
CA GLY A 241 -24.16 -32.23 34.22
C GLY A 241 -25.63 -32.26 33.83
N ARG A 242 -25.97 -31.88 32.59
CA ARG A 242 -27.34 -32.04 32.05
C ARG A 242 -27.60 -33.43 31.45
N GLY A 243 -26.55 -34.13 31.03
CA GLY A 243 -26.62 -35.54 30.63
C GLY A 243 -26.94 -36.46 31.81
N ALA A 244 -26.39 -36.15 33.00
CA ALA A 244 -26.65 -36.92 34.23
C ALA A 244 -28.11 -36.85 34.71
N SER A 245 -28.83 -35.75 34.46
CA SER A 245 -30.26 -35.63 34.81
C SER A 245 -31.23 -36.24 33.78
N ARG A 246 -30.74 -36.86 32.69
CA ARG A 246 -31.59 -37.51 31.67
C ARG A 246 -31.64 -39.04 31.77
N VAL A 247 -31.06 -39.64 32.80
CA VAL A 247 -31.34 -41.04 33.13
C VAL A 247 -32.60 -41.07 34.00
N SER A 248 -33.77 -41.05 33.35
CA SER A 248 -34.99 -41.54 34.00
C SER A 248 -34.78 -43.03 34.29
N PRO A 249 -35.15 -43.51 35.49
CA PRO A 249 -35.00 -44.91 35.85
C PRO A 249 -35.94 -45.73 34.98
N THR A 250 -35.37 -46.53 34.06
CA THR A 250 -36.14 -47.58 33.40
C THR A 250 -36.20 -48.79 34.31
N ALA A 251 -37.45 -49.19 34.56
CA ALA A 251 -37.91 -50.52 34.90
C ALA A 251 -37.72 -50.97 36.36
N PRO A 252 -38.49 -51.95 36.84
CA PRO A 252 -39.06 -53.09 36.11
C PRO A 252 -40.41 -52.82 35.43
#